data_AF-A0A538D2K9-F1
#
_entry.id   AF-A0A538D2K9-F1
#
_cell.length_a   1.000
_cell.length_b   1.000
_cell.length_c   1.000
_cell.angle_alpha   90.00
_cell.angle_beta   90.00
_cell.angle_gamma   90.00
#
_symmetry.space_group_name_H-M   'P 1'
#
loop_
_entity.id
_entity.type
_entity.pdbx_description
1 polymer ?
#
loop_
_entity_poly.entity_id
_entity_poly.type
_entity_poly.pdbx_seq_one_letter_code
_entity_poly.pdbx_strand_id
1 'polypeptide(L)' 'MSTVRQLGHGTDTGKKRRRNEDDYVVEPPLFAIADGMGGAQAGELASSLAAGAVREDE' A
#
# COMPACT_ATOMS: atom_id res chain seq x y z
N MET A 1 16.07 10.00 -17.59
CA MET A 1 14.89 9.71 -16.74
C MET A 1 14.13 8.56 -17.38
N SER A 2 13.84 7.50 -16.63
CA SER A 2 12.98 6.41 -17.11
C SER A 2 11.53 6.92 -17.13
N THR A 3 10.83 6.78 -18.26
CA THR A 3 9.42 7.18 -18.38
C THR A 3 8.55 5.94 -18.16
N VAL A 4 7.66 6.01 -17.18
CA VAL A 4 6.63 4.98 -16.98
C VAL A 4 5.61 5.08 -18.11
N ARG A 5 5.45 3.99 -18.87
CA ARG A 5 4.54 3.95 -20.03
C ARG A 5 3.13 3.47 -19.71
N GLN A 6 2.99 2.69 -18.64
CA GLN A 6 1.71 2.12 -18.21
C GLN A 6 1.77 1.81 -16.72
N LEU A 7 0.65 2.01 -16.03
CA LEU A 7 0.46 1.72 -14.62
C LEU A 7 -0.83 0.93 -14.43
N GLY A 8 -0.83 0.04 -13.45
CA GLY A 8 -2.00 -0.68 -12.99
C GLY A 8 -1.80 -1.06 -11.53
N HIS A 9 -2.81 -0.82 -10.72
CA HIS A 9 -2.77 -1.10 -9.29
C HIS A 9 -4.15 -1.52 -8.80
N GLY A 10 -4.17 -2.24 -7.69
CA GLY A 10 -5.37 -2.78 -7.09
C GLY A 10 -4.99 -3.68 -5.92
N THR A 11 -5.90 -3.82 -4.98
CA THR A 11 -5.74 -4.71 -3.84
C THR A 11 -7.07 -5.39 -3.55
N ASP A 12 -7.04 -6.60 -3.00
CA ASP A 12 -8.21 -7.43 -2.72
C ASP A 12 -8.06 -8.11 -1.36
N THR A 13 -9.12 -8.10 -0.56
CA THR A 13 -9.14 -8.75 0.77
C THR A 13 -8.94 -10.28 0.70
N GLY A 14 -9.23 -10.87 -0.45
CA GLY A 14 -9.33 -12.30 -0.64
C GLY A 14 -10.59 -12.90 -0.01
N LYS A 15 -10.65 -14.23 0.01
CA LYS A 15 -11.87 -14.99 0.38
C LYS A 15 -11.97 -15.30 1.88
N LYS A 16 -10.93 -15.04 2.67
CA LYS A 16 -10.80 -15.51 4.06
C LYS A 16 -10.76 -14.39 5.09
N ARG A 17 -10.03 -13.31 4.83
CA ARG A 17 -9.94 -12.18 5.77
C ARG A 17 -11.25 -11.40 5.75
N ARG A 18 -11.61 -10.78 6.88
CA ARG A 18 -12.79 -9.88 6.96
C ARG A 18 -12.49 -8.48 6.45
N ARG A 19 -11.21 -8.08 6.45
CA ARG A 19 -10.72 -6.75 6.08
C ARG A 19 -9.40 -6.91 5.34
N ASN A 20 -9.15 -6.00 4.41
CA ASN A 20 -7.86 -5.86 3.78
C ASN A 20 -6.97 -5.02 4.69
N GLU A 21 -5.78 -5.51 5.01
CA GLU A 21 -4.79 -4.77 5.80
C GLU A 21 -3.63 -4.30 4.89
N ASP A 22 -3.79 -4.40 3.56
CA ASP A 22 -2.78 -4.04 2.58
C ASP A 22 -2.99 -2.58 2.08
N ASP A 23 -1.90 -1.82 1.90
CA ASP A 23 -1.87 -0.48 1.28
C ASP A 23 -0.70 -0.35 0.28
N TYR A 24 -0.74 0.64 -0.62
CA TYR A 24 0.28 0.82 -1.65
C TYR A 24 0.47 2.29 -2.09
N VAL A 25 1.62 2.58 -2.70
CA VAL A 25 1.97 3.86 -3.33
C VAL A 25 2.34 3.63 -4.79
N VAL A 26 1.75 4.43 -5.68
CA VAL A 26 1.98 4.39 -7.13
C VAL A 26 2.17 5.81 -7.64
N GLU A 27 3.37 6.34 -7.46
CA GLU A 27 3.73 7.73 -7.72
C GLU A 27 5.11 7.77 -8.41
N PRO A 28 5.20 7.56 -9.74
CA PRO A 28 6.48 7.47 -10.44
C PRO A 28 7.46 8.61 -10.09
N PRO A 29 8.74 8.31 -9.79
CA PRO A 29 9.40 7.00 -9.89
C PRO A 29 9.22 6.07 -8.67
N LEU A 30 8.48 6.50 -7.65
CA LEU A 30 8.27 5.77 -6.41
C LEU A 30 7.12 4.77 -6.51
N PHE A 31 7.39 3.56 -6.04
CA PHE A 31 6.40 2.49 -5.90
C PHE A 31 6.65 1.75 -4.59
N ALA A 32 5.60 1.53 -3.80
CA ALA A 32 5.71 0.83 -2.53
C ALA A 32 4.46 -0.01 -2.25
N ILE A 33 4.62 -1.07 -1.47
CA ILE A 33 3.54 -1.93 -0.97
C ILE A 33 3.76 -2.11 0.52
N ALA A 34 2.70 -2.00 1.31
CA ALA A 34 2.69 -2.19 2.75
C ALA A 34 1.65 -3.25 3.13
N ASP A 35 2.12 -4.40 3.64
CA ASP A 35 1.26 -5.46 4.19
C ASP A 35 1.12 -5.25 5.71
N GLY A 36 -0.06 -4.84 6.13
CA GLY A 36 -0.38 -4.54 7.51
C GLY A 36 -0.59 -5.81 8.33
N MET A 37 -0.01 -5.84 9.53
CA MET A 37 -0.20 -6.91 10.49
C MET A 37 -0.58 -6.36 11.86
N GLY A 38 -1.39 -7.10 12.61
CA GLY A 38 -1.87 -6.70 13.94
C GLY A 38 -3.33 -7.05 14.19
N GLY A 39 -4.07 -7.35 13.12
CA GLY A 39 -5.47 -7.76 13.18
C GLY A 39 -6.44 -6.59 13.28
N ALA A 40 -7.52 -6.67 12.51
CA ALA A 40 -8.59 -5.68 12.47
C ALA A 40 -8.07 -4.27 12.09
N GLN A 41 -8.28 -3.26 12.91
CA GLN A 41 -7.86 -1.88 12.62
C GLN A 41 -6.35 -1.68 12.78
N ALA A 42 -5.65 -2.52 13.55
CA ALA A 42 -4.23 -2.32 13.82
C ALA A 42 -3.38 -2.55 12.56
N GLY A 43 -3.68 -3.58 11.77
CA GLY A 43 -2.98 -3.84 10.52
C GLY A 43 -3.29 -2.78 9.45
N GLU A 44 -4.56 -2.43 9.29
CA GLU A 44 -5.00 -1.34 8.39
C GLU A 44 -4.29 -0.01 8.70
N LEU A 45 -4.18 0.34 9.99
CA LEU A 45 -3.46 1.54 10.40
C LEU A 45 -1.95 1.43 10.14
N ALA A 46 -1.36 0.27 10.41
CA ALA A 46 0.08 0.06 10.23
C ALA A 46 0.51 0.19 8.76
N SER A 47 -0.23 -0.44 7.83
CA SER A 47 0.08 -0.33 6.39
C SER A 47 -0.14 1.08 5.86
N SER A 48 -1.20 1.76 6.32
CA SER A 48 -1.47 3.15 5.95
C SER A 48 -0.37 4.10 6.40
N LEU A 49 0.12 3.96 7.64
CA LEU A 49 1.23 4.77 8.15
C LEU A 49 2.53 4.49 7.38
N ALA A 50 2.81 3.23 7.05
CA ALA A 50 4.00 2.87 6.27
C ALA A 50 3.95 3.45 4.85
N ALA A 51 2.79 3.37 4.18
CA ALA A 51 2.57 3.96 2.86
C ALA A 51 2.62 5.49 2.90
N GLY A 52 2.11 6.13 3.97
CA GLY A 52 2.21 7.57 4.19
C GLY A 52 3.65 8.04 4.39
N ALA A 53 4.42 7.36 5.23
CA ALA A 53 5.81 7.73 5.53
C ALA A 53 6.68 7.79 4.28
N VAL A 54 6.51 6.83 3.36
CA VAL A 54 7.29 6.82 2.10
C VAL A 54 6.83 7.88 1.09
N ARG A 55 5.61 8.44 1.24
CA ARG A 55 5.15 9.61 0.46
C ARG A 55 5.69 10.93 1.01
N GLU A 56 5.97 11.00 2.31
CA GLU A 56 6.40 12.22 3.00
C GLU A 56 7.92 12.49 2.87
N ASP A 57 8.71 11.55 2.36
CA ASP A 57 10.16 11.68 2.11
C ASP A 57 10.48 12.52 0.83
N GLU A 58 9.78 13.64 0.62
CA GLU A 58 10.11 14.70 -0.37
C GLU A 58 10.75 15.94 0.29
#